data_AF-A0A965YZM6-F1
#
_entry.id   AF-A0A965YZM6-F1
#
_cell.length_a   1.000
_cell.length_b   1.000
_cell.length_c   1.000
_cell.angle_alpha   90.00
_cell.angle_beta   90.00
_cell.angle_gamma   90.00
#
_symmetry.space_group_name_H-M   'P 1'
#
loop_
_entity.id
_entity.type
_entity.pdbx_description
1 polymer ?
#
loop_
_entity_poly.entity_id
_entity_poly.type
_entity_poly.pdbx_seq_one_letter_code
_entity_poly.pdbx_strand_id
1 'polypeptide(L)'
;MKKVLFVLPLLMMIIALSCSNSNKSEKPRIAIAGIAIESSTFSPAVSHEDAFRARVGDEVFSYYPFMAPDSGIINRAEWLPTLRGHAMPGGIVTFEAYESLVTKTLDMLKEAMPLDGIFFDIHGAMSVQGLDDPEGDFIVRIRELVGSDVLISTSMDLHGSVSPRLAQHTDLITCYRLAPHEDAIESKKRAVTNLLERLESGKGKPAYKAWIPVPILLPGEKTSTRIEPGKSLYAQIPDLLDGDRVIDAAIWMSYPWADEPRNHGVVMAYGDDKEAVGKAAEQLARRFWDVRRAFEFVAPTTYLEEALEKALASDMKPFIISDMGDNPTAGGAGDVTWTLHELFKHSALQKSGKTLIYASIPGAELVK
;
A
#
# COMPACT_ATOMS: atom_id res chain seq x y z
N MET A 1 82.75 43.18 -31.44
CA MET A 1 81.63 43.06 -30.47
C MET A 1 81.18 41.59 -30.50
N LYS A 2 81.66 40.76 -29.56
CA LYS A 2 80.90 40.06 -28.48
C LYS A 2 79.64 39.31 -28.97
N LYS A 3 79.27 38.09 -28.57
CA LYS A 3 79.85 36.88 -27.96
C LYS A 3 78.62 35.93 -27.81
N VAL A 4 78.71 34.69 -28.30
CA VAL A 4 78.15 33.41 -27.79
C VAL A 4 77.00 33.44 -26.75
N LEU A 5 75.91 32.69 -26.97
CA LEU A 5 75.41 31.66 -26.03
C LEU A 5 74.31 30.75 -26.62
N PHE A 6 74.53 29.43 -26.45
CA PHE A 6 73.61 28.30 -26.59
C PHE A 6 72.43 28.38 -25.60
N VAL A 7 71.21 27.97 -26.00
CA VAL A 7 70.27 27.25 -25.12
C VAL A 7 69.35 26.34 -25.96
N LEU A 8 69.32 25.05 -25.62
CA LEU A 8 68.34 24.03 -26.01
C LEU A 8 67.26 23.95 -24.91
N PRO A 9 65.99 23.65 -25.24
CA PRO A 9 65.27 22.59 -24.51
C PRO A 9 64.48 21.71 -25.52
N LEU A 10 64.51 20.38 -25.52
CA LEU A 10 64.18 19.35 -24.52
C LEU A 10 62.73 19.41 -23.99
N LEU A 11 62.03 18.26 -24.17
CA LEU A 11 60.78 17.82 -23.50
C LEU A 11 59.48 18.49 -24.01
N MET A 12 58.35 17.81 -24.19
CA MET A 12 57.88 16.55 -23.59
C MET A 12 56.69 16.00 -24.42
N MET A 13 56.76 14.72 -24.76
CA MET A 13 55.69 13.94 -25.36
C MET A 13 54.63 13.67 -24.29
N ILE A 14 53.48 14.35 -24.36
CA ILE A 14 52.34 14.09 -23.47
C ILE A 14 51.60 12.86 -24.01
N ILE A 15 51.93 11.70 -23.47
CA ILE A 15 51.10 10.50 -23.56
C ILE A 15 49.96 10.71 -22.57
N ALA A 16 48.79 11.12 -23.08
CA ALA A 16 47.57 11.09 -22.30
C ALA A 16 47.18 9.62 -22.06
N LEU A 17 47.40 9.14 -20.83
CA LEU A 17 46.70 7.97 -20.32
C LEU A 17 45.21 8.32 -20.26
N SER A 18 44.47 7.97 -21.31
CA SER A 18 43.03 7.77 -21.22
C SER A 18 42.84 6.41 -20.54
N CYS A 19 42.93 6.40 -19.21
CA CYS A 19 42.30 5.35 -18.43
C CYS A 19 40.80 5.55 -18.60
N SER A 20 40.20 4.76 -19.51
CA SER A 20 38.78 4.49 -19.48
C SER A 20 38.49 3.79 -18.15
N ASN A 21 38.18 4.56 -17.10
CA ASN A 21 37.40 4.01 -16.01
C ASN A 21 36.06 3.62 -16.62
N SER A 22 35.91 2.33 -16.90
CA SER A 22 34.62 1.69 -17.02
C SER A 22 33.87 2.02 -15.73
N ASN A 23 33.05 3.09 -15.75
CA ASN A 23 32.08 3.35 -14.71
C ASN A 23 31.16 2.14 -14.67
N LYS A 24 31.46 1.17 -13.80
CA LYS A 24 30.40 0.36 -13.24
C LYS A 24 29.48 1.38 -12.60
N SER A 25 28.29 1.56 -13.16
CA SER A 25 27.23 2.33 -12.52
C SER A 25 27.18 1.86 -11.07
N GLU A 26 27.43 2.75 -10.11
CA GLU A 26 27.19 2.42 -8.71
C GLU A 26 25.73 1.99 -8.58
N LYS A 27 25.48 0.99 -7.73
CA LYS A 27 24.12 0.49 -7.52
C LYS A 27 23.32 1.62 -6.84
N PRO A 28 22.05 1.81 -7.23
CA PRO A 28 21.21 2.81 -6.56
C PRO A 28 21.08 2.48 -5.07
N ARG A 29 21.12 3.51 -4.23
CA ARG A 29 20.89 3.45 -2.78
C ARG A 29 19.40 3.61 -2.50
N ILE A 30 18.73 2.56 -2.06
CA ILE A 30 17.27 2.54 -1.91
C ILE A 30 16.89 2.21 -0.47
N ALA A 31 16.18 3.14 0.17
CA ALA A 31 15.61 2.89 1.48
C ALA A 31 14.28 2.14 1.39
N ILE A 32 13.95 1.36 2.43
CA ILE A 32 12.62 0.76 2.62
C ILE A 32 12.02 1.37 3.87
N ALA A 33 10.83 1.94 3.75
CA ALA A 33 10.12 2.62 4.83
C ALA A 33 8.62 2.39 4.72
N GLY A 34 7.91 2.34 5.84
CA GLY A 34 6.46 2.29 5.79
C GLY A 34 5.77 1.90 7.09
N ILE A 35 4.54 2.36 7.25
CA ILE A 35 3.68 2.01 8.37
C ILE A 35 2.31 1.65 7.79
N ALA A 36 1.78 0.48 8.16
CA ALA A 36 0.58 -0.07 7.57
C ALA A 36 -0.43 -0.48 8.65
N ILE A 37 -1.65 0.04 8.54
CA ILE A 37 -2.83 -0.41 9.28
C ILE A 37 -4.05 0.01 8.47
N GLU A 38 -5.07 -0.83 8.47
CA GLU A 38 -6.44 -0.42 8.12
C GLU A 38 -7.16 -0.08 9.42
N SER A 39 -7.56 1.17 9.62
CA SER A 39 -8.13 1.57 10.91
C SER A 39 -9.44 2.30 10.79
N SER A 40 -10.44 1.85 11.55
CA SER A 40 -11.77 2.45 11.59
C SER A 40 -11.85 3.62 12.57
N THR A 41 -12.44 4.74 12.14
CA THR A 41 -12.78 5.87 13.03
C THR A 41 -14.11 5.65 13.75
N PHE A 42 -14.88 4.64 13.35
CA PHE A 42 -16.16 4.28 13.97
C PHE A 42 -16.01 3.21 15.06
N SER A 43 -14.82 2.63 15.18
CA SER A 43 -14.49 1.63 16.19
C SER A 43 -14.09 2.29 17.51
N PRO A 44 -14.53 1.76 18.67
CA PRO A 44 -14.04 2.21 19.97
C PRO A 44 -12.61 1.72 20.27
N ALA A 45 -12.11 0.75 19.49
CA ALA A 45 -10.75 0.26 19.64
C ALA A 45 -9.74 1.37 19.32
N VAL A 46 -8.56 1.29 19.93
CA VAL A 46 -7.47 2.23 19.72
C VAL A 46 -6.19 1.44 19.50
N SER A 47 -5.45 1.80 18.45
CA SER A 47 -4.19 1.14 18.09
C SER A 47 -3.01 1.95 18.61
N HIS A 48 -2.18 1.32 19.45
CA HIS A 48 -0.94 1.90 19.96
C HIS A 48 0.28 1.39 19.18
N GLU A 49 1.46 1.93 19.48
CA GLU A 49 2.68 1.65 18.74
C GLU A 49 3.04 0.15 18.69
N ASP A 50 2.81 -0.58 19.79
CA ASP A 50 3.10 -2.02 19.91
C ASP A 50 2.27 -2.88 18.95
N ALA A 51 1.08 -2.42 18.54
CA ALA A 51 0.24 -3.09 17.56
C ALA A 51 0.96 -3.27 16.21
N PHE A 52 1.87 -2.36 15.85
CA PHE A 52 2.56 -2.38 14.56
C PHE A 52 3.66 -3.43 14.45
N ARG A 53 4.15 -4.00 15.57
CA ARG A 53 5.19 -5.03 15.58
C ARG A 53 6.32 -4.71 14.58
N ALA A 54 6.83 -3.49 14.69
CA ALA A 54 7.71 -2.91 13.68
C ALA A 54 8.99 -3.72 13.52
N ARG A 55 9.36 -3.99 12.27
CA ARG A 55 10.67 -4.54 11.90
C ARG A 55 11.60 -3.37 11.60
N VAL A 56 12.85 -3.48 12.02
CA VAL A 56 13.85 -2.41 11.91
C VAL A 56 15.12 -2.96 11.26
N GLY A 57 15.73 -2.17 10.36
CA GLY A 57 16.95 -2.57 9.66
C GLY A 57 16.74 -3.86 8.86
N ASP A 58 17.73 -4.75 8.88
CA ASP A 58 17.72 -5.97 8.06
C ASP A 58 16.53 -6.92 8.33
N GLU A 59 15.88 -6.82 9.50
CA GLU A 59 14.67 -7.59 9.79
C GLU A 59 13.54 -7.29 8.80
N VAL A 60 13.53 -6.09 8.21
CA VAL A 60 12.56 -5.68 7.19
C VAL A 60 12.58 -6.63 5.97
N PHE A 61 13.75 -7.15 5.59
CA PHE A 61 13.86 -8.06 4.45
C PHE A 61 13.06 -9.36 4.63
N SER A 62 12.91 -9.84 5.88
CA SER A 62 12.16 -11.07 6.18
C SER A 62 10.69 -11.01 5.75
N TYR A 63 10.14 -9.81 5.58
CA TYR A 63 8.76 -9.61 5.16
C TYR A 63 8.57 -9.72 3.63
N TYR A 64 9.63 -9.54 2.84
CA TYR A 64 9.55 -9.50 1.38
C TYR A 64 10.28 -10.71 0.77
N PRO A 65 9.55 -11.75 0.30
CA PRO A 65 10.19 -12.91 -0.34
C PRO A 65 11.07 -12.53 -1.54
N PHE A 66 10.72 -11.45 -2.25
CA PHE A 66 11.51 -10.92 -3.36
C PHE A 66 12.80 -10.20 -2.92
N MET A 67 13.10 -10.14 -1.62
CA MET A 67 14.40 -9.69 -1.08
C MET A 67 15.29 -10.87 -0.65
N ALA A 68 14.85 -12.11 -0.86
CA ALA A 68 15.68 -13.29 -0.59
C ALA A 68 16.98 -13.28 -1.44
N PRO A 69 18.10 -13.87 -0.97
CA PRO A 69 19.39 -13.85 -1.66
C PRO A 69 19.35 -14.33 -3.13
N ASP A 70 18.46 -15.26 -3.46
CA ASP A 70 18.28 -15.88 -4.77
C ASP A 70 17.22 -15.17 -5.65
N SER A 71 16.54 -14.14 -5.14
CA SER A 71 15.48 -13.40 -5.84
C SER A 71 15.96 -12.58 -7.06
N GLY A 72 17.27 -12.29 -7.13
CA GLY A 72 17.86 -11.35 -8.08
C GLY A 72 17.63 -9.87 -7.76
N ILE A 73 16.50 -9.49 -7.15
CA ILE A 73 16.16 -8.10 -6.80
C ILE A 73 17.10 -7.53 -5.73
N ILE A 74 17.41 -8.32 -4.69
CA ILE A 74 18.30 -7.88 -3.60
C ILE A 74 19.67 -7.42 -4.14
N ASN A 75 20.12 -7.96 -5.28
CA ASN A 75 21.41 -7.66 -5.88
C ASN A 75 21.41 -6.40 -6.78
N ARG A 76 20.25 -5.79 -7.04
CA ARG A 76 20.13 -4.65 -7.98
C ARG A 76 20.38 -3.28 -7.35
N ALA A 77 20.33 -3.18 -6.02
CA ALA A 77 20.51 -1.93 -5.28
C ALA A 77 21.38 -2.14 -4.04
N GLU A 78 21.87 -1.04 -3.45
CA GLU A 78 22.26 -1.00 -2.04
C GLU A 78 21.00 -0.70 -1.23
N TRP A 79 20.46 -1.72 -0.55
CA TRP A 79 19.23 -1.60 0.23
C TRP A 79 19.52 -1.09 1.64
N LEU A 80 18.83 -0.02 2.04
CA LEU A 80 18.99 0.65 3.33
C LEU A 80 17.65 0.59 4.09
N PRO A 81 17.25 -0.59 4.60
CA PRO A 81 15.96 -0.73 5.27
C PRO A 81 15.92 0.11 6.55
N THR A 82 14.83 0.85 6.72
CA THR A 82 14.60 1.67 7.91
C THR A 82 13.63 0.96 8.85
N LEU A 83 12.41 1.48 8.97
CA LEU A 83 11.34 0.89 9.77
C LEU A 83 10.19 0.46 8.85
N ARG A 84 9.69 -0.75 9.11
CA ARG A 84 8.44 -1.24 8.53
C ARG A 84 7.50 -1.69 9.65
N GLY A 85 6.50 -0.86 9.95
CA GLY A 85 5.42 -1.14 10.88
C GLY A 85 4.20 -1.75 10.18
N HIS A 86 3.59 -2.78 10.77
CA HIS A 86 2.32 -3.33 10.29
C HIS A 86 1.46 -3.89 11.42
N ALA A 87 0.37 -3.21 11.68
CA ALA A 87 -0.68 -3.69 12.57
C ALA A 87 -1.74 -4.47 11.77
N MET A 88 -2.45 -5.35 12.47
CA MET A 88 -3.70 -5.90 11.94
C MET A 88 -4.75 -4.79 11.85
N PRO A 89 -5.81 -4.94 11.02
CA PRO A 89 -6.91 -4.00 11.02
C PRO A 89 -7.46 -3.78 12.43
N GLY A 90 -7.81 -2.54 12.76
CA GLY A 90 -8.20 -2.17 14.12
C GLY A 90 -8.89 -0.81 14.19
N GLY A 91 -8.94 -0.23 15.38
CA GLY A 91 -9.44 1.13 15.54
C GLY A 91 -8.36 2.19 15.33
N ILE A 92 -8.77 3.44 15.44
CA ILE A 92 -7.95 4.63 15.18
C ILE A 92 -6.60 4.59 15.91
N VAL A 93 -5.53 5.03 15.24
CA VAL A 93 -4.19 5.07 15.81
C VAL A 93 -4.03 6.29 16.70
N THR A 94 -3.34 6.16 17.84
CA THR A 94 -3.04 7.35 18.66
C THR A 94 -2.02 8.25 17.98
N PHE A 95 -2.14 9.55 18.20
CA PHE A 95 -1.21 10.53 17.64
C PHE A 95 0.23 10.23 18.09
N GLU A 96 0.42 9.84 19.35
CA GLU A 96 1.74 9.53 19.91
C GLU A 96 2.38 8.31 19.23
N ALA A 97 1.60 7.27 18.93
CA ALA A 97 2.09 6.08 18.23
C ALA A 97 2.51 6.43 16.80
N TYR A 98 1.68 7.21 16.09
CA TYR A 98 2.00 7.70 14.76
C TYR A 98 3.28 8.54 14.75
N GLU A 99 3.36 9.59 15.59
CA GLU A 99 4.52 10.47 15.66
C GLU A 99 5.80 9.72 16.05
N SER A 100 5.73 8.76 16.97
CA SER A 100 6.87 7.92 17.36
C SER A 100 7.41 7.12 16.17
N LEU A 101 6.54 6.40 15.45
CA LEU A 101 6.95 5.56 14.31
C LEU A 101 7.45 6.39 13.13
N VAL A 102 6.80 7.52 12.85
CA VAL A 102 7.21 8.45 11.79
C VAL A 102 8.57 9.06 12.13
N THR A 103 8.76 9.58 13.35
CA THR A 103 10.03 10.17 13.79
C THR A 103 11.17 9.17 13.69
N LYS A 104 10.99 7.95 14.20
CA LYS A 104 11.98 6.86 14.07
C LYS A 104 12.35 6.59 12.61
N THR A 105 11.34 6.56 11.72
CA THR A 105 11.58 6.35 10.29
C THR A 105 12.38 7.50 9.68
N LEU A 106 12.04 8.75 10.01
CA LEU A 106 12.74 9.94 9.49
C LEU A 106 14.19 10.02 9.99
N ASP A 107 14.44 9.70 11.26
CA ASP A 107 15.81 9.66 11.82
C ASP A 107 16.67 8.62 11.09
N MET A 108 16.14 7.41 10.87
CA MET A 108 16.85 6.36 10.13
C MET A 108 17.06 6.72 8.65
N LEU A 109 16.08 7.36 8.00
CA LEU A 109 16.25 7.86 6.63
C LEU A 109 17.35 8.92 6.55
N LYS A 110 17.44 9.81 7.55
CA LYS A 110 18.47 10.84 7.63
C LYS A 110 19.87 10.23 7.78
N GLU A 111 20.01 9.17 8.57
CA GLU A 111 21.27 8.43 8.72
C GLU A 111 21.67 7.66 7.45
N ALA A 112 20.68 7.18 6.68
CA ALA A 112 20.90 6.43 5.45
C ALA A 112 21.33 7.29 4.24
N MET A 113 21.17 8.61 4.33
CA MET A 113 21.51 9.55 3.25
C MET A 113 22.98 9.45 2.81
N PRO A 114 23.30 9.66 1.52
CA PRO A 114 22.38 10.00 0.42
C PRO A 114 21.56 8.79 -0.07
N LEU A 115 20.39 9.05 -0.65
CA LEU A 115 19.49 8.04 -1.25
C LEU A 115 19.19 8.40 -2.70
N ASP A 116 18.98 7.38 -3.54
CA ASP A 116 18.48 7.54 -4.91
C ASP A 116 16.97 7.23 -4.99
N GLY A 117 16.49 6.33 -4.11
CA GLY A 117 15.09 5.96 -4.06
C GLY A 117 14.59 5.55 -2.67
N ILE A 118 13.27 5.52 -2.52
CA ILE A 118 12.56 4.99 -1.36
C ILE A 118 11.44 4.09 -1.85
N PHE A 119 11.42 2.85 -1.37
CA PHE A 119 10.24 2.00 -1.43
C PHE A 119 9.37 2.27 -0.20
N PHE A 120 8.21 2.89 -0.43
CA PHE A 120 7.25 3.31 0.59
C PHE A 120 6.08 2.31 0.65
N ASP A 121 6.13 1.36 1.59
CA ASP A 121 5.12 0.30 1.79
C ASP A 121 4.11 0.69 2.88
N ILE A 122 2.94 1.17 2.48
CA ILE A 122 1.88 1.64 3.39
C ILE A 122 0.59 0.86 3.16
N HIS A 123 -0.39 1.00 4.07
CA HIS A 123 -1.73 0.46 3.82
C HIS A 123 -2.58 1.42 2.98
N GLY A 124 -2.51 2.72 3.30
CA GLY A 124 -3.32 3.76 2.67
C GLY A 124 -4.67 3.99 3.36
N ALA A 125 -5.02 3.26 4.42
CA ALA A 125 -6.28 3.42 5.17
C ALA A 125 -6.06 3.59 6.68
N MET A 126 -4.93 4.18 7.06
CA MET A 126 -4.66 4.56 8.44
C MET A 126 -5.42 5.83 8.79
N SER A 127 -5.98 5.92 9.98
CA SER A 127 -6.57 7.10 10.58
C SER A 127 -5.88 7.35 11.91
N VAL A 128 -5.56 8.61 12.19
CA VAL A 128 -4.83 9.03 13.38
C VAL A 128 -5.65 10.05 14.14
N GLN A 129 -5.68 9.93 15.47
CA GLN A 129 -6.39 10.89 16.32
C GLN A 129 -5.88 12.31 16.10
N GLY A 130 -6.77 13.20 15.64
CA GLY A 130 -6.45 14.61 15.40
C GLY A 130 -5.64 14.90 14.14
N LEU A 131 -5.46 13.93 13.23
CA LEU A 131 -4.73 14.10 11.98
C LEU A 131 -5.46 13.43 10.80
N ASP A 132 -5.90 14.25 9.85
CA ASP A 132 -6.43 13.78 8.57
C ASP A 132 -5.29 13.40 7.62
N ASP A 133 -5.53 12.36 6.80
CA ASP A 133 -4.63 11.91 5.74
C ASP A 133 -3.19 11.62 6.24
N PRO A 134 -3.01 10.73 7.24
CA PRO A 134 -1.71 10.47 7.85
C PRO A 134 -0.68 9.96 6.83
N GLU A 135 -1.06 9.19 5.80
CA GLU A 135 -0.12 8.79 4.76
C GLU A 135 0.38 9.96 3.91
N GLY A 136 -0.48 10.94 3.64
CA GLY A 136 -0.09 12.19 2.99
C GLY A 136 0.82 13.06 3.87
N ASP A 137 0.57 13.11 5.17
CA ASP A 137 1.46 13.82 6.12
C ASP A 137 2.85 13.16 6.14
N PHE A 138 2.89 11.84 6.28
CA PHE A 138 4.14 11.09 6.36
C PHE A 138 5.00 11.27 5.10
N ILE A 139 4.41 11.14 3.90
CA ILE A 139 5.18 11.28 2.66
C ILE A 139 5.68 12.71 2.42
N VAL A 140 4.95 13.73 2.91
CA VAL A 140 5.42 15.13 2.86
C VAL A 140 6.67 15.29 3.72
N ARG A 141 6.64 14.81 4.98
CA ARG A 141 7.81 14.87 5.86
C ARG A 141 9.01 14.12 5.29
N ILE A 142 8.78 12.95 4.65
CA ILE A 142 9.82 12.24 3.92
C ILE A 142 10.37 13.12 2.78
N ARG A 143 9.52 13.77 1.98
CA ARG A 143 9.97 14.66 0.90
C ARG A 143 10.77 15.86 1.39
N GLU A 144 10.37 16.47 2.50
CA GLU A 144 11.12 17.56 3.12
C GLU A 144 12.53 17.13 3.52
N LEU A 145 12.69 15.89 4.01
CA LEU A 145 13.98 15.34 4.40
C LEU A 145 14.89 15.02 3.21
N VAL A 146 14.37 14.33 2.20
CA VAL A 146 15.22 13.76 1.13
C VAL A 146 15.25 14.59 -0.15
N GLY A 147 14.45 15.66 -0.23
CA GLY A 147 14.41 16.59 -1.37
C GLY A 147 13.57 16.10 -2.54
N SER A 148 13.63 16.79 -3.69
CA SER A 148 12.83 16.44 -4.87
C SER A 148 13.41 15.29 -5.68
N ASP A 149 14.72 15.04 -5.64
CA ASP A 149 15.39 14.25 -6.66
C ASP A 149 15.32 12.73 -6.40
N VAL A 150 15.24 12.34 -5.12
CA VAL A 150 15.09 10.93 -4.70
C VAL A 150 13.74 10.40 -5.16
N LEU A 151 13.67 9.26 -5.84
CA LEU A 151 12.39 8.69 -6.28
C LEU A 151 11.62 8.04 -5.12
N ILE A 152 10.31 8.31 -4.96
CA ILE A 152 9.43 7.49 -4.11
C ILE A 152 8.60 6.56 -4.97
N SER A 153 8.71 5.26 -4.71
CA SER A 153 7.75 4.28 -5.18
C SER A 153 6.87 3.78 -4.04
N THR A 154 5.57 4.00 -4.16
CA THR A 154 4.57 3.62 -3.15
C THR A 154 3.80 2.37 -3.56
N SER A 155 3.67 1.41 -2.65
CA SER A 155 2.73 0.30 -2.77
C SER A 155 1.73 0.34 -1.63
N MET A 156 0.47 0.05 -1.90
CA MET A 156 -0.57 0.02 -0.87
C MET A 156 -1.74 -0.92 -1.19
N ASP A 157 -2.66 -1.07 -0.24
CA ASP A 157 -3.90 -1.82 -0.44
C ASP A 157 -4.82 -1.11 -1.43
N LEU A 158 -5.69 -1.86 -2.14
CA LEU A 158 -6.72 -1.26 -2.98
C LEU A 158 -7.79 -0.53 -2.16
N HIS A 159 -7.96 -0.87 -0.88
CA HIS A 159 -8.78 -0.12 0.07
C HIS A 159 -8.09 1.16 0.58
N GLY A 160 -6.83 1.41 0.21
CA GLY A 160 -6.17 2.67 0.53
C GLY A 160 -6.88 3.88 -0.09
N SER A 161 -6.91 5.00 0.62
CA SER A 161 -7.44 6.29 0.17
C SER A 161 -6.30 7.18 -0.32
N VAL A 162 -6.21 7.34 -1.64
CA VAL A 162 -5.14 8.13 -2.27
C VAL A 162 -5.52 9.61 -2.30
N SER A 163 -5.09 10.35 -1.27
CA SER A 163 -5.28 11.79 -1.20
C SER A 163 -4.50 12.54 -2.30
N PRO A 164 -4.90 13.77 -2.67
CA PRO A 164 -4.10 14.62 -3.55
C PRO A 164 -2.68 14.84 -3.04
N ARG A 165 -2.50 14.95 -1.72
CA ARG A 165 -1.20 15.10 -1.06
C ARG A 165 -0.32 13.86 -1.31
N LEU A 166 -0.85 12.66 -1.07
CA LEU A 166 -0.14 11.41 -1.35
C LEU A 166 0.20 11.28 -2.84
N ALA A 167 -0.78 11.54 -3.72
CA ALA A 167 -0.62 11.47 -5.18
C ALA A 167 0.44 12.46 -5.69
N GLN A 168 0.57 13.64 -5.08
CA GLN A 168 1.56 14.65 -5.46
C GLN A 168 2.99 14.22 -5.10
N HIS A 169 3.19 13.69 -3.88
CA HIS A 169 4.52 13.43 -3.31
C HIS A 169 5.09 12.03 -3.62
N THR A 170 4.27 11.09 -4.07
CA THR A 170 4.72 9.82 -4.65
C THR A 170 5.14 9.99 -6.10
N ASP A 171 6.21 9.34 -6.57
CA ASP A 171 6.63 9.44 -7.98
C ASP A 171 6.08 8.27 -8.82
N LEU A 172 6.07 7.08 -8.22
CA LEU A 172 5.54 5.84 -8.76
C LEU A 172 4.56 5.28 -7.74
N ILE A 173 3.36 4.85 -8.14
CA ILE A 173 2.36 4.36 -7.19
C ILE A 173 1.54 3.20 -7.76
N THR A 174 1.37 2.14 -6.98
CA THR A 174 0.51 1.01 -7.35
C THR A 174 -0.27 0.51 -6.13
N CYS A 175 -1.38 -0.18 -6.40
CA CYS A 175 -2.10 -0.95 -5.39
C CYS A 175 -2.17 -2.44 -5.72
N TYR A 176 -2.71 -3.21 -4.78
CA TYR A 176 -3.16 -4.58 -5.02
C TYR A 176 -4.25 -4.59 -6.11
N ARG A 177 -4.25 -5.61 -6.96
CA ARG A 177 -5.27 -5.78 -8.01
C ARG A 177 -6.26 -6.90 -7.67
N LEU A 178 -5.98 -7.70 -6.63
CA LEU A 178 -6.86 -8.74 -6.14
C LEU A 178 -7.53 -8.37 -4.80
N ALA A 179 -8.83 -8.63 -4.72
CA ALA A 179 -9.64 -8.61 -3.50
C ALA A 179 -10.42 -9.94 -3.44
N PRO A 180 -10.04 -10.91 -2.58
CA PRO A 180 -9.02 -10.84 -1.52
C PRO A 180 -7.57 -10.66 -2.03
N HIS A 181 -6.69 -10.14 -1.17
CA HIS A 181 -5.35 -9.63 -1.48
C HIS A 181 -4.28 -10.70 -1.73
N GLU A 182 -4.57 -11.63 -2.65
CA GLU A 182 -3.66 -12.72 -3.03
C GLU A 182 -2.44 -12.22 -3.79
N ASP A 183 -2.45 -10.99 -4.32
CA ASP A 183 -1.36 -10.38 -5.07
C ASP A 183 -0.60 -9.29 -4.29
N ALA A 184 -0.70 -9.26 -2.96
CA ALA A 184 -0.09 -8.22 -2.14
C ALA A 184 1.45 -8.19 -2.31
N ILE A 185 2.10 -9.35 -2.33
CA ILE A 185 3.56 -9.45 -2.51
C ILE A 185 3.96 -9.11 -3.95
N GLU A 186 3.17 -9.54 -4.93
CA GLU A 186 3.36 -9.28 -6.36
C GLU A 186 3.25 -7.78 -6.66
N SER A 187 2.32 -7.09 -6.02
CA SER A 187 2.13 -5.65 -6.16
C SER A 187 3.25 -4.84 -5.50
N LYS A 188 3.73 -5.27 -4.32
CA LYS A 188 4.93 -4.70 -3.70
C LYS A 188 6.18 -4.92 -4.56
N LYS A 189 6.32 -6.11 -5.15
CA LYS A 189 7.38 -6.43 -6.11
C LYS A 189 7.29 -5.55 -7.36
N ARG A 190 6.08 -5.27 -7.87
CA ARG A 190 5.86 -4.36 -9.00
C ARG A 190 6.33 -2.94 -8.68
N ALA A 191 5.97 -2.40 -7.52
CA ALA A 191 6.46 -1.09 -7.06
C ALA A 191 8.00 -1.02 -7.04
N VAL A 192 8.64 -2.03 -6.42
CA VAL A 192 10.10 -2.13 -6.38
C VAL A 192 10.72 -2.28 -7.78
N THR A 193 10.10 -3.07 -8.64
CA THR A 193 10.59 -3.30 -10.01
C THR A 193 10.54 -2.01 -10.83
N ASN A 194 9.42 -1.29 -10.79
CA ASN A 194 9.28 0.01 -11.47
C ASN A 194 10.30 1.03 -10.94
N LEU A 195 10.54 1.07 -9.63
CA LEU A 195 11.57 1.93 -9.03
C LEU A 195 12.97 1.61 -9.55
N LEU A 196 13.35 0.34 -9.53
CA LEU A 196 14.67 -0.11 -9.99
C LEU A 196 14.87 0.19 -11.48
N GLU A 197 13.89 -0.15 -12.32
CA GLU A 197 13.95 0.13 -13.76
C GLU A 197 14.10 1.63 -14.05
N ARG A 198 13.44 2.48 -13.25
CA ARG A 198 13.54 3.93 -13.43
C ARG A 198 14.90 4.49 -13.01
N LEU A 199 15.46 4.00 -11.89
CA LEU A 199 16.78 4.38 -11.43
C LEU A 199 17.89 3.87 -12.38
N GLU A 200 17.82 2.61 -12.80
CA GLU A 200 18.80 1.99 -13.69
C GLU A 200 18.81 2.62 -15.10
N SER A 201 17.64 3.07 -15.58
CA SER A 201 17.53 3.76 -16.87
C SER A 201 17.96 5.23 -16.82
N GLY A 202 18.11 5.81 -15.62
CA GLY A 202 18.51 7.21 -15.44
C GLY A 202 17.49 8.24 -15.92
N LYS A 203 16.24 7.84 -16.17
CA LYS A 203 15.20 8.71 -16.74
C LYS A 203 14.52 9.64 -15.72
N GLY A 204 14.88 9.56 -14.43
CA GLY A 204 14.31 10.39 -13.38
C GLY A 204 12.84 10.08 -13.09
N LYS A 205 12.03 11.05 -12.66
CA LYS A 205 10.60 10.85 -12.40
C LYS A 205 9.81 10.58 -13.69
N PRO A 206 8.68 9.86 -13.64
CA PRO A 206 7.72 9.89 -14.75
C PRO A 206 7.29 11.34 -15.02
N ALA A 207 7.23 11.74 -16.29
CA ALA A 207 6.94 13.13 -16.64
C ALA A 207 5.50 13.55 -16.29
N TYR A 208 4.56 12.61 -16.25
CA TYR A 208 3.14 12.88 -16.04
C TYR A 208 2.50 11.87 -15.08
N LYS A 209 1.58 12.38 -14.24
CA LYS A 209 0.66 11.62 -13.40
C LYS A 209 -0.76 12.14 -13.63
N ALA A 210 -1.73 11.25 -13.70
CA ALA A 210 -3.14 11.57 -13.65
C ALA A 210 -3.73 11.02 -12.35
N TRP A 211 -4.51 11.84 -11.64
CA TRP A 211 -5.26 11.48 -10.45
C TRP A 211 -6.72 11.87 -10.68
N ILE A 212 -7.61 10.88 -10.70
CA ILE A 212 -9.03 11.09 -10.97
C ILE A 212 -9.83 10.57 -9.78
N PRO A 213 -10.45 11.45 -8.98
CA PRO A 213 -11.36 11.03 -7.93
C PRO A 213 -12.65 10.50 -8.56
N VAL A 214 -13.09 9.34 -8.10
CA VAL A 214 -14.34 8.72 -8.52
C VAL A 214 -15.23 8.65 -7.27
N PRO A 215 -16.34 9.41 -7.20
CA PRO A 215 -17.11 9.58 -5.96
C PRO A 215 -17.97 8.33 -5.66
N ILE A 216 -17.27 7.27 -5.27
CA ILE A 216 -17.77 5.94 -4.93
C ILE A 216 -17.20 5.61 -3.56
N LEU A 217 -18.05 5.08 -2.69
CA LEU A 217 -17.68 4.54 -1.39
C LEU A 217 -18.39 3.21 -1.22
N LEU A 218 -17.63 2.12 -1.16
CA LEU A 218 -18.16 0.76 -1.12
C LEU A 218 -17.49 -0.04 0.01
N PRO A 219 -18.27 -0.87 0.74
CA PRO A 219 -17.73 -1.82 1.71
C PRO A 219 -16.89 -2.91 1.04
N GLY A 220 -15.82 -3.35 1.71
CA GLY A 220 -14.88 -4.37 1.20
C GLY A 220 -15.57 -5.68 0.79
N GLU A 221 -16.67 -6.01 1.47
CA GLU A 221 -17.52 -7.17 1.20
C GLU A 221 -18.23 -7.12 -0.16
N LYS A 222 -18.22 -5.95 -0.82
CA LYS A 222 -18.75 -5.75 -2.18
C LYS A 222 -17.68 -5.59 -3.24
N THR A 223 -16.44 -5.27 -2.88
CA THR A 223 -15.40 -4.84 -3.83
C THR A 223 -14.50 -5.98 -4.30
N SER A 224 -14.92 -7.24 -4.13
CA SER A 224 -14.13 -8.40 -4.59
C SER A 224 -13.86 -8.34 -6.09
N THR A 225 -12.60 -8.61 -6.46
CA THR A 225 -12.18 -8.67 -7.86
C THR A 225 -12.19 -10.08 -8.43
N ARG A 226 -12.71 -11.07 -7.66
CA ARG A 226 -12.96 -12.43 -8.16
C ARG A 226 -14.25 -12.55 -8.97
N ILE A 227 -15.20 -11.65 -8.72
CA ILE A 227 -16.54 -11.65 -9.32
C ILE A 227 -16.80 -10.34 -10.07
N GLU A 228 -17.82 -10.31 -10.91
CA GLU A 228 -18.23 -9.08 -11.58
C GLU A 228 -18.86 -8.09 -10.58
N PRO A 229 -18.70 -6.77 -10.79
CA PRO A 229 -17.94 -6.14 -11.87
C PRO A 229 -16.44 -5.97 -11.58
N GLY A 230 -15.99 -6.24 -10.35
CA GLY A 230 -14.59 -6.04 -9.93
C GLY A 230 -13.61 -6.80 -10.83
N LYS A 231 -13.94 -8.04 -11.21
CA LYS A 231 -13.15 -8.87 -12.11
C LYS A 231 -12.85 -8.18 -13.44
N SER A 232 -13.89 -7.80 -14.20
CA SER A 232 -13.69 -7.13 -15.50
C SER A 232 -13.11 -5.72 -15.35
N LEU A 233 -13.39 -5.03 -14.24
CA LEU A 233 -12.87 -3.70 -13.96
C LEU A 233 -11.34 -3.68 -13.79
N TYR A 234 -10.76 -4.67 -13.10
CA TYR A 234 -9.30 -4.76 -12.91
C TYR A 234 -8.61 -5.47 -14.08
N ALA A 235 -9.29 -6.38 -14.79
CA ALA A 235 -8.72 -7.13 -15.91
C ALA A 235 -8.29 -6.25 -17.11
N GLN A 236 -8.83 -5.04 -17.25
CA GLN A 236 -8.45 -4.08 -18.30
C GLN A 236 -7.14 -3.32 -18.01
N ILE A 237 -6.62 -3.34 -16.77
CA ILE A 237 -5.42 -2.55 -16.40
C ILE A 237 -4.21 -2.89 -17.28
N PRO A 238 -3.85 -4.18 -17.51
CA PRO A 238 -2.70 -4.54 -18.34
C PRO A 238 -2.76 -3.99 -19.76
N ASP A 239 -3.96 -3.90 -20.36
CA ASP A 239 -4.15 -3.43 -21.74
C ASP A 239 -3.91 -1.91 -21.89
N LEU A 240 -3.82 -1.18 -20.77
CA LEU A 240 -3.57 0.26 -20.75
C LEU A 240 -2.10 0.62 -20.57
N LEU A 241 -1.25 -0.36 -20.24
CA LEU A 241 0.18 -0.15 -20.03
C LEU A 241 0.89 -0.12 -21.40
N ASP A 242 1.79 0.85 -21.60
CA ASP A 242 2.48 1.10 -22.87
C ASP A 242 3.94 1.50 -22.62
N GLY A 243 4.70 0.63 -21.96
CA GLY A 243 6.10 0.86 -21.61
C GLY A 243 6.29 2.16 -20.83
N ASP A 244 7.23 3.01 -21.26
CA ASP A 244 7.44 4.32 -20.61
C ASP A 244 6.26 5.29 -20.82
N ARG A 245 5.44 5.11 -21.86
CA ARG A 245 4.32 6.04 -22.14
C ARG A 245 3.25 5.95 -21.07
N VAL A 246 2.97 4.74 -20.59
CA VAL A 246 2.11 4.46 -19.43
C VAL A 246 2.75 3.30 -18.64
N ILE A 247 3.44 3.64 -17.55
CA ILE A 247 4.23 2.69 -16.76
C ILE A 247 3.32 1.84 -15.86
N ASP A 248 2.36 2.46 -15.19
CA ASP A 248 1.35 1.75 -14.40
C ASP A 248 0.04 2.54 -14.34
N ALA A 249 -1.03 1.82 -14.05
CA ALA A 249 -2.36 2.35 -13.77
C ALA A 249 -3.04 1.49 -12.70
N ALA A 250 -3.80 2.12 -11.81
CA ALA A 250 -4.37 1.45 -10.64
C ALA A 250 -5.70 2.07 -10.21
N ILE A 251 -6.52 1.25 -9.54
CA ILE A 251 -7.83 1.59 -9.03
C ILE A 251 -7.84 1.33 -7.53
N TRP A 252 -8.08 2.39 -6.76
CA TRP A 252 -8.33 2.33 -5.35
C TRP A 252 -9.83 2.42 -5.09
N MET A 253 -10.35 1.43 -4.38
CA MET A 253 -11.72 1.39 -3.87
C MET A 253 -11.92 2.33 -2.68
N SER A 254 -10.82 2.69 -2.00
CA SER A 254 -10.84 3.41 -0.73
C SER A 254 -11.50 2.60 0.40
N TYR A 255 -11.60 3.20 1.58
CA TYR A 255 -12.01 2.56 2.82
C TYR A 255 -13.21 3.31 3.41
N PRO A 256 -14.37 2.65 3.57
CA PRO A 256 -15.60 3.32 3.98
C PRO A 256 -15.79 3.45 5.49
N TRP A 257 -14.95 2.80 6.29
CA TRP A 257 -15.10 2.78 7.75
C TRP A 257 -14.23 3.83 8.46
N ALA A 258 -13.84 4.87 7.74
CA ALA A 258 -13.25 6.07 8.30
C ALA A 258 -14.04 7.31 7.84
N ASP A 259 -14.15 8.32 8.70
CA ASP A 259 -14.76 9.62 8.36
C ASP A 259 -13.66 10.62 7.98
N GLU A 260 -13.16 10.51 6.75
CA GLU A 260 -12.11 11.39 6.23
C GLU A 260 -12.45 11.95 4.84
N PRO A 261 -12.06 13.19 4.51
CA PRO A 261 -12.32 13.80 3.19
C PRO A 261 -11.78 13.01 1.99
N ARG A 262 -10.71 12.22 2.19
CA ARG A 262 -10.06 11.40 1.15
C ARG A 262 -10.77 10.07 0.88
N ASN A 263 -11.84 9.73 1.61
CA ASN A 263 -12.49 8.43 1.51
C ASN A 263 -13.46 8.38 0.32
N HIS A 264 -12.88 8.15 -0.84
CA HIS A 264 -13.58 7.89 -2.08
C HIS A 264 -12.67 7.13 -3.04
N GLY A 265 -13.27 6.44 -4.00
CA GLY A 265 -12.53 5.78 -5.06
C GLY A 265 -11.58 6.74 -5.81
N VAL A 266 -10.43 6.23 -6.24
CA VAL A 266 -9.45 6.97 -7.03
C VAL A 266 -8.89 6.08 -8.13
N VAL A 267 -8.69 6.67 -9.30
CA VAL A 267 -7.87 6.09 -10.36
C VAL A 267 -6.62 6.93 -10.54
N MET A 268 -5.46 6.27 -10.64
CA MET A 268 -4.24 6.92 -11.08
C MET A 268 -3.59 6.17 -12.24
N ALA A 269 -2.90 6.93 -13.08
CA ALA A 269 -1.94 6.42 -14.05
C ALA A 269 -0.73 7.36 -14.13
N TYR A 270 0.42 6.84 -14.53
CA TYR A 270 1.63 7.66 -14.72
C TYR A 270 2.54 7.12 -15.82
N GLY A 271 3.39 8.00 -16.37
CA GLY A 271 4.27 7.68 -17.49
C GLY A 271 4.86 8.96 -18.11
N ASP A 272 5.52 8.79 -19.25
CA ASP A 272 6.27 9.83 -19.95
C ASP A 272 5.48 10.45 -21.13
N ASP A 273 4.25 9.99 -21.40
CA ASP A 273 3.37 10.53 -22.42
C ASP A 273 2.09 11.08 -21.81
N LYS A 274 1.92 12.41 -21.83
CA LYS A 274 0.77 13.11 -21.23
C LYS A 274 -0.58 12.62 -21.77
N GLU A 275 -0.66 12.39 -23.08
CA GLU A 275 -1.92 12.01 -23.72
C GLU A 275 -2.27 10.55 -23.41
N ALA A 276 -1.28 9.66 -23.46
CA ALA A 276 -1.47 8.25 -23.13
C ALA A 276 -1.86 8.07 -21.65
N VAL A 277 -1.15 8.74 -20.72
CA VAL A 277 -1.46 8.71 -19.28
C VAL A 277 -2.87 9.23 -19.00
N GLY A 278 -3.25 10.36 -19.60
CA GLY A 278 -4.58 10.93 -19.44
C GLY A 278 -5.68 9.99 -19.93
N LYS A 279 -5.51 9.41 -21.13
CA LYS A 279 -6.47 8.44 -21.70
C LYS A 279 -6.61 7.18 -20.85
N ALA A 280 -5.50 6.61 -20.38
CA ALA A 280 -5.52 5.41 -19.53
C ALA A 280 -6.30 5.67 -18.22
N ALA A 281 -6.00 6.76 -17.52
CA ALA A 281 -6.71 7.12 -16.29
C ALA A 281 -8.19 7.42 -16.55
N GLU A 282 -8.53 8.19 -17.58
CA GLU A 282 -9.93 8.50 -17.91
C GLU A 282 -10.74 7.24 -18.29
N GLN A 283 -10.15 6.32 -19.05
CA GLN A 283 -10.82 5.08 -19.44
C GLN A 283 -11.14 4.22 -18.20
N LEU A 284 -10.17 4.03 -17.30
CA LEU A 284 -10.39 3.30 -16.04
C LEU A 284 -11.43 4.01 -15.16
N ALA A 285 -11.32 5.32 -14.98
CA ALA A 285 -12.23 6.08 -14.13
C ALA A 285 -13.67 6.05 -14.64
N ARG A 286 -13.87 6.21 -15.96
CA ARG A 286 -15.19 6.07 -16.59
C ARG A 286 -15.77 4.68 -16.38
N ARG A 287 -14.97 3.63 -16.62
CA ARG A 287 -15.42 2.25 -16.42
C ARG A 287 -15.78 1.99 -14.95
N PHE A 288 -14.96 2.45 -14.02
CA PHE A 288 -15.22 2.34 -12.58
C PHE A 288 -16.53 3.02 -12.20
N TRP A 289 -16.75 4.25 -12.70
CA TRP A 289 -18.00 4.96 -12.53
C TRP A 289 -19.18 4.19 -13.12
N ASP A 290 -19.09 3.71 -14.36
CA ASP A 290 -20.20 3.05 -15.06
C ASP A 290 -20.69 1.79 -14.33
N VAL A 291 -19.78 1.01 -13.75
CA VAL A 291 -20.12 -0.23 -13.05
C VAL A 291 -20.41 -0.06 -11.56
N ARG A 292 -20.33 1.17 -11.01
CA ARG A 292 -20.44 1.44 -9.56
C ARG A 292 -21.69 0.88 -8.88
N ARG A 293 -22.80 0.77 -9.62
CA ARG A 293 -24.09 0.26 -9.10
C ARG A 293 -24.24 -1.26 -9.22
N ALA A 294 -23.32 -1.92 -9.90
CA ALA A 294 -23.34 -3.37 -10.11
C ALA A 294 -22.54 -4.15 -9.04
N PHE A 295 -21.82 -3.47 -8.15
CA PHE A 295 -21.15 -4.12 -7.03
C PHE A 295 -22.15 -4.65 -6.01
N GLU A 296 -22.10 -5.95 -5.77
CA GLU A 296 -22.97 -6.70 -4.87
C GLU A 296 -22.15 -7.42 -3.80
N PHE A 297 -22.80 -7.83 -2.71
CA PHE A 297 -22.12 -8.63 -1.69
C PHE A 297 -21.70 -9.98 -2.28
N VAL A 298 -20.46 -10.40 -2.00
CA VAL A 298 -19.92 -11.68 -2.51
C VAL A 298 -20.72 -12.87 -1.99
N ALA A 299 -21.16 -12.80 -0.73
CA ALA A 299 -21.96 -13.81 -0.08
C ALA A 299 -23.43 -13.35 0.03
N PRO A 300 -24.40 -14.29 0.07
CA PRO A 300 -25.79 -13.95 0.39
C PRO A 300 -25.86 -13.22 1.74
N THR A 301 -26.51 -12.07 1.76
CA THR A 301 -26.76 -11.31 2.99
C THR A 301 -28.22 -11.41 3.38
N THR A 302 -28.47 -11.42 4.69
CA THR A 302 -29.81 -11.51 5.27
C THR A 302 -29.77 -11.06 6.73
N TYR A 303 -30.92 -10.81 7.33
CA TYR A 303 -31.03 -10.57 8.77
C TYR A 303 -30.73 -11.85 9.58
N LEU A 304 -30.27 -11.69 10.82
CA LEU A 304 -29.85 -12.79 11.69
C LEU A 304 -30.93 -13.88 11.86
N GLU A 305 -32.19 -13.51 12.09
CA GLU A 305 -33.27 -14.48 12.27
C GLU A 305 -33.42 -15.40 11.04
N GLU A 306 -33.48 -14.81 9.84
CA GLU A 306 -33.57 -15.57 8.59
C GLU A 306 -32.30 -16.40 8.33
N ALA A 307 -31.11 -15.90 8.72
CA ALA A 307 -29.88 -16.69 8.66
C ALA A 307 -29.96 -17.93 9.56
N LEU A 308 -30.51 -17.79 10.77
CA LEU A 308 -30.71 -18.89 11.72
C LEU A 308 -31.76 -19.89 11.23
N GLU A 309 -32.86 -19.43 10.67
CA GLU A 309 -33.87 -20.31 10.04
C GLU A 309 -33.24 -21.16 8.93
N LYS A 310 -32.46 -20.52 8.03
CA LYS A 310 -31.72 -21.23 6.97
C LYS A 310 -30.69 -22.21 7.53
N ALA A 311 -29.96 -21.83 8.58
CA ALA A 311 -29.00 -22.71 9.24
C ALA A 311 -29.68 -23.93 9.90
N LEU A 312 -30.83 -23.72 10.53
CA LEU A 312 -31.61 -24.78 11.17
C LEU A 312 -32.20 -25.77 10.17
N ALA A 313 -32.66 -25.28 9.02
CA ALA A 313 -33.19 -26.08 7.93
C ALA A 313 -32.12 -26.79 7.08
N SER A 314 -30.85 -26.35 7.17
CA SER A 314 -29.75 -26.91 6.36
C SER A 314 -29.13 -28.16 6.97
N ASP A 315 -28.83 -29.14 6.11
CA ASP A 315 -28.05 -30.33 6.44
C ASP A 315 -26.54 -30.17 6.16
N MET A 316 -26.12 -29.02 5.59
CA MET A 316 -24.71 -28.73 5.30
C MET A 316 -23.93 -28.46 6.58
N LYS A 317 -22.70 -29.00 6.68
CA LYS A 317 -21.81 -28.83 7.84
C LYS A 317 -20.36 -28.59 7.39
N PRO A 318 -19.70 -27.49 7.81
CA PRO A 318 -20.26 -26.42 8.64
C PRO A 318 -21.20 -25.49 7.83
N PHE A 319 -22.21 -24.93 8.51
CA PHE A 319 -22.95 -23.76 8.04
C PHE A 319 -22.35 -22.52 8.71
N ILE A 320 -21.91 -21.54 7.92
CA ILE A 320 -21.18 -20.38 8.41
C ILE A 320 -22.10 -19.16 8.33
N ILE A 321 -22.31 -18.50 9.47
CA ILE A 321 -22.91 -17.17 9.57
C ILE A 321 -21.77 -16.22 9.94
N SER A 322 -21.56 -15.19 9.14
CA SER A 322 -20.54 -14.17 9.38
C SER A 322 -21.23 -12.88 9.80
N ASP A 323 -20.85 -12.36 10.98
CA ASP A 323 -21.35 -11.08 11.48
C ASP A 323 -20.57 -9.94 10.80
N MET A 324 -21.23 -9.28 9.85
CA MET A 324 -20.64 -8.16 9.10
C MET A 324 -20.74 -6.84 9.86
N GLY A 325 -21.53 -6.77 10.94
CA GLY A 325 -21.74 -5.54 11.71
C GLY A 325 -20.56 -5.17 12.60
N ASP A 326 -19.73 -6.14 12.95
CA ASP A 326 -18.55 -5.98 13.81
C ASP A 326 -17.37 -6.81 13.27
N ASN A 327 -16.93 -6.47 12.06
CA ASN A 327 -15.89 -7.20 11.34
C ASN A 327 -14.48 -6.73 11.75
N PRO A 328 -13.69 -7.54 12.50
CA PRO A 328 -12.35 -7.12 12.92
C PRO A 328 -11.35 -7.01 11.77
N THR A 329 -11.62 -7.66 10.64
CA THR A 329 -10.75 -7.53 9.45
C THR A 329 -10.99 -6.21 8.69
N ALA A 330 -11.96 -5.41 9.10
CA ALA A 330 -12.27 -4.08 8.57
C ALA A 330 -12.31 -3.03 9.70
N GLY A 331 -11.50 -3.23 10.74
CA GLY A 331 -11.34 -2.30 11.87
C GLY A 331 -12.41 -2.35 12.96
N GLY A 332 -13.38 -3.28 12.88
CA GLY A 332 -14.31 -3.57 13.98
C GLY A 332 -13.59 -4.05 15.25
N ALA A 333 -14.18 -3.84 16.41
CA ALA A 333 -13.57 -4.23 17.68
C ALA A 333 -13.75 -5.72 17.98
N GLY A 334 -14.75 -6.37 17.39
CA GLY A 334 -15.11 -7.77 17.64
C GLY A 334 -15.82 -8.00 18.98
N ASP A 335 -16.07 -6.95 19.75
CA ASP A 335 -16.61 -6.98 21.11
C ASP A 335 -18.14 -6.80 21.18
N VAL A 336 -18.82 -6.69 20.03
CA VAL A 336 -20.27 -6.57 19.97
C VAL A 336 -20.92 -7.90 20.33
N THR A 337 -21.47 -7.97 21.55
CA THR A 337 -22.11 -9.18 22.09
C THR A 337 -23.56 -9.39 21.63
N TRP A 338 -24.09 -8.51 20.78
CA TRP A 338 -25.50 -8.54 20.36
C TRP A 338 -25.90 -9.88 19.72
N THR A 339 -25.10 -10.37 18.76
CA THR A 339 -25.38 -11.64 18.08
C THR A 339 -25.37 -12.81 19.07
N LEU A 340 -24.41 -12.85 20.00
CA LEU A 340 -24.39 -13.87 21.05
C LEU A 340 -25.63 -13.83 21.94
N HIS A 341 -26.08 -12.64 22.33
CA HIS A 341 -27.30 -12.47 23.14
C HIS A 341 -28.55 -12.98 22.42
N GLU A 342 -28.70 -12.68 21.13
CA GLU A 342 -29.84 -13.18 20.34
C GLU A 342 -29.78 -14.70 20.15
N LEU A 343 -28.60 -15.28 19.95
CA LEU A 343 -28.42 -16.74 19.91
C LEU A 343 -28.89 -17.42 21.21
N PHE A 344 -28.62 -16.84 22.39
CA PHE A 344 -29.09 -17.38 23.66
C PHE A 344 -30.60 -17.37 23.82
N LYS A 345 -31.30 -16.38 23.23
CA LYS A 345 -32.76 -16.29 23.24
C LYS A 345 -33.43 -17.23 22.25
N HIS A 346 -32.69 -17.75 21.26
CA HIS A 346 -33.26 -18.54 20.17
C HIS A 346 -33.62 -19.96 20.61
N SER A 347 -34.86 -20.15 21.07
CA SER A 347 -35.32 -21.43 21.62
C SER A 347 -35.31 -22.58 20.60
N ALA A 348 -35.41 -22.28 19.30
CA ALA A 348 -35.35 -23.31 18.26
C ALA A 348 -33.92 -23.86 18.12
N LEU A 349 -32.91 -23.01 18.22
CA LEU A 349 -31.50 -23.43 18.28
C LEU A 349 -31.27 -24.42 19.42
N GLN A 350 -31.75 -24.08 20.63
CA GLN A 350 -31.63 -24.94 21.81
C GLN A 350 -32.29 -26.32 21.64
N LYS A 351 -33.42 -26.38 20.91
CA LYS A 351 -34.16 -27.62 20.65
C LYS A 351 -33.65 -28.41 19.45
N SER A 352 -32.83 -27.81 18.58
CA SER A 352 -32.44 -28.38 17.29
C SER A 352 -31.48 -29.57 17.39
N GLY A 353 -30.77 -29.71 18.51
CA GLY A 353 -29.68 -30.68 18.67
C GLY A 353 -28.44 -30.36 17.81
N LYS A 354 -28.41 -29.22 17.09
CA LYS A 354 -27.22 -28.76 16.35
C LYS A 354 -26.20 -28.17 17.31
N THR A 355 -24.92 -28.35 17.00
CA THR A 355 -23.81 -27.71 17.72
C THR A 355 -23.51 -26.36 17.08
N LEU A 356 -23.51 -25.30 17.89
CA LEU A 356 -23.07 -23.97 17.48
C LEU A 356 -21.67 -23.71 18.03
N ILE A 357 -20.80 -23.14 17.19
CA ILE A 357 -19.50 -22.61 17.58
C ILE A 357 -19.54 -21.11 17.34
N TYR A 358 -19.28 -20.32 18.38
CA TYR A 358 -19.08 -18.88 18.29
C TYR A 358 -17.56 -18.62 18.31
N ALA A 359 -17.02 -18.00 17.26
CA ALA A 359 -15.59 -18.03 16.98
C ALA A 359 -14.74 -17.29 18.04
N SER A 360 -15.07 -16.04 18.36
CA SER A 360 -14.29 -15.24 19.31
C SER A 360 -15.05 -14.03 19.81
N ILE A 361 -14.81 -13.64 21.08
CA ILE A 361 -15.16 -12.34 21.65
C ILE A 361 -13.89 -11.80 22.31
N PRO A 362 -13.26 -10.74 21.78
CA PRO A 362 -12.15 -10.07 22.42
C PRO A 362 -12.60 -9.49 23.76
N GLY A 363 -11.76 -9.63 24.77
CA GLY A 363 -11.98 -9.05 26.09
C GLY A 363 -10.75 -9.25 26.95
N ALA A 364 -9.93 -8.21 27.11
CA ALA A 364 -8.68 -8.30 27.86
C ALA A 364 -8.91 -8.80 29.30
N GLU A 365 -10.04 -8.40 29.92
CA GLU A 365 -10.44 -8.86 31.25
C GLU A 365 -10.88 -10.34 31.30
N LEU A 366 -11.21 -10.94 30.15
CA LEU A 366 -11.64 -12.34 30.04
C LEU A 366 -10.45 -13.30 29.90
N VAL A 367 -9.28 -12.80 29.51
CA VAL A 367 -8.03 -13.56 29.40
C VAL A 367 -7.28 -13.45 30.73
N LYS A 368 -7.26 -14.55 31.49
CA LYS A 368 -6.60 -14.63 32.81
C LYS A 368 -5.21 -15.25 32.74
#